data_AF-A0A416CLI0-F1
#
_entry.id   AF-A0A416CLI0-F1
#
_cell.length_a   1.000
_cell.length_b   1.000
_cell.length_c   1.000
_cell.angle_alpha   90.00
_cell.angle_beta   90.00
_cell.angle_gamma   90.00
#
_symmetry.space_group_name_H-M   'P 1'
#
loop_
_entity.id
_entity.type
_entity.pdbx_description
1 polymer ?
#
loop_
_entity_poly.entity_id
_entity_poly.type
_entity_poly.pdbx_seq_one_letter_code
_entity_poly.pdbx_strand_id
1 'polypeptide(L)'
;MVSDYRTVFNDDSLPFMYVQLAAFDNPGGEYAAMREAQFNYMIGKNTTNGKPENVGMAVITDNTDNIKDIHPRNKSEVGRRLSLWARKLVYNEENLEYTGPIFKAVEQVTTEDGTKALKITFEDYSVMNGLKLKDNTLVGMTLAGDDKEFKTVSGYELADDNKSIIVWSDDISEPKYVNYGYYKLPTDATLFNNDDLPASAFRNYED
;
A
#
# COMPACT_ATOMS: atom_id res chain seq x y z
N MET A 1 -16.68 10.27 -12.32
CA MET A 1 -16.52 9.06 -13.14
C MET A 1 -17.32 7.88 -12.58
N VAL A 2 -16.91 7.23 -11.48
CA VAL A 2 -17.65 6.04 -10.95
C VAL A 2 -19.13 6.34 -10.71
N SER A 3 -19.45 7.45 -10.05
CA SER A 3 -20.83 7.93 -9.86
C SER A 3 -21.61 8.08 -11.17
N ASP A 4 -20.96 8.63 -12.18
CA ASP A 4 -21.58 8.96 -13.46
C ASP A 4 -21.93 7.69 -14.23
N TYR A 5 -21.02 6.71 -14.24
CA TYR A 5 -21.28 5.41 -14.84
C TYR A 5 -22.41 4.67 -14.10
N ARG A 6 -22.42 4.67 -12.77
CA ARG A 6 -23.54 4.08 -11.99
C ARG A 6 -24.88 4.70 -12.35
N THR A 7 -24.91 6.02 -12.52
CA THR A 7 -26.10 6.75 -12.97
C THR A 7 -26.52 6.35 -14.40
N VAL A 8 -25.58 6.29 -15.33
CA VAL A 8 -25.85 5.94 -16.74
C VAL A 8 -26.38 4.50 -16.87
N PHE A 9 -25.82 3.56 -16.10
CA PHE A 9 -26.22 2.16 -16.13
C PHE A 9 -27.38 1.84 -15.17
N ASN A 10 -27.85 2.80 -14.37
CA ASN A 10 -28.87 2.63 -13.34
C ASN A 10 -28.56 1.45 -12.40
N ASP A 11 -27.30 1.40 -11.94
CA ASP A 11 -26.80 0.38 -11.02
C ASP A 11 -25.80 1.01 -10.05
N ASP A 12 -26.26 1.33 -8.84
CA ASP A 12 -25.43 1.91 -7.77
C ASP A 12 -24.38 0.92 -7.23
N SER A 13 -24.55 -0.38 -7.50
CA SER A 13 -23.65 -1.44 -7.08
C SER A 13 -22.63 -1.82 -8.17
N LEU A 14 -22.69 -1.18 -9.35
CA LEU A 14 -21.84 -1.51 -10.49
C LEU A 14 -20.37 -1.55 -10.05
N PRO A 15 -19.66 -2.68 -10.24
CA PRO A 15 -18.30 -2.84 -9.77
C PRO A 15 -17.29 -2.06 -10.62
N PHE A 16 -16.28 -1.48 -9.98
CA PHE A 16 -15.16 -0.82 -10.66
C PHE A 16 -13.83 -1.33 -10.15
N MET A 17 -12.98 -1.78 -11.08
CA MET A 17 -11.64 -2.23 -10.76
C MET A 17 -10.67 -1.45 -11.63
N TYR A 18 -9.65 -0.88 -11.01
CA TYR A 18 -8.65 -0.08 -11.71
C TYR A 18 -7.24 -0.44 -11.23
N VAL A 19 -6.26 0.08 -11.96
CA VAL A 19 -4.86 -0.24 -11.75
C VAL A 19 -4.18 1.02 -11.22
N GLN A 20 -3.44 0.90 -10.12
CA GLN A 20 -2.59 1.98 -9.64
C GLN A 20 -1.53 2.28 -10.70
N LEU A 21 -1.11 3.55 -10.85
CA LEU A 21 -0.04 3.87 -11.79
C LEU A 21 1.23 3.06 -11.49
N ALA A 22 1.88 2.58 -12.55
CA ALA A 22 3.17 1.94 -12.46
C ALA A 22 4.24 2.92 -11.94
N ALA A 23 5.37 2.40 -11.48
CA ALA A 23 6.53 3.24 -11.21
C ALA A 23 7.10 3.76 -12.53
N PHE A 24 7.43 5.06 -12.60
CA PHE A 24 7.93 5.67 -13.83
C PHE A 24 8.86 6.86 -13.54
N ASP A 25 10.01 6.86 -14.20
CA ASP A 25 11.08 7.85 -14.02
C ASP A 25 10.86 9.06 -14.94
N ASN A 26 9.75 9.78 -14.76
CA ASN A 26 9.50 11.02 -15.50
C ASN A 26 10.09 12.24 -14.79
N PRO A 27 11.06 12.97 -15.36
CA PRO A 27 11.44 14.26 -14.81
C PRO A 27 10.27 15.26 -14.96
N GLY A 28 9.56 15.56 -13.86
CA GLY A 28 8.56 16.64 -13.76
C GLY A 28 7.13 16.24 -13.34
N GLY A 29 6.82 14.95 -13.13
CA GLY A 29 5.45 14.51 -12.78
C GLY A 29 5.25 14.17 -11.30
N GLU A 30 4.06 14.47 -10.77
CA GLU A 30 3.63 14.12 -9.40
C GLU A 30 3.11 12.67 -9.29
N TYR A 31 3.89 11.69 -9.77
CA TYR A 31 3.46 10.28 -9.82
C TYR A 31 3.19 9.68 -8.43
N ALA A 32 3.88 10.13 -7.38
CA ALA A 32 3.60 9.70 -6.03
C ALA A 32 2.22 10.19 -5.55
N ALA A 33 1.93 11.48 -5.74
CA ALA A 33 0.65 12.08 -5.38
C ALA A 33 -0.52 11.45 -6.15
N MET A 34 -0.33 11.13 -7.44
CA MET A 34 -1.37 10.44 -8.24
C MET A 34 -1.65 9.02 -7.74
N ARG A 35 -0.62 8.27 -7.37
CA ARG A 35 -0.79 6.91 -6.79
C ARG A 35 -1.44 6.96 -5.41
N GLU A 36 -1.12 7.98 -4.63
CA GLU A 36 -1.79 8.23 -3.35
C GLU A 36 -3.26 8.62 -3.56
N ALA A 37 -3.58 9.51 -4.50
CA ALA A 37 -4.96 9.86 -4.82
C ALA A 37 -5.77 8.64 -5.28
N GLN A 38 -5.18 7.78 -6.10
CA GLN A 38 -5.75 6.49 -6.50
C GLN A 38 -6.01 5.58 -5.29
N PHE A 39 -5.07 5.46 -4.37
CA PHE A 39 -5.25 4.64 -3.16
C PHE A 39 -6.30 5.23 -2.21
N ASN A 40 -6.23 6.54 -1.95
CA ASN A 40 -7.17 7.28 -1.10
C ASN A 40 -8.61 7.11 -1.56
N TYR A 41 -8.86 7.17 -2.87
CA TYR A 41 -10.18 6.88 -3.43
C TYR A 41 -10.67 5.47 -3.07
N MET A 42 -9.84 4.43 -3.25
CA MET A 42 -10.21 3.03 -2.92
C MET A 42 -10.56 2.86 -1.44
N ILE A 43 -9.78 3.46 -0.53
CA ILE A 43 -10.01 3.35 0.91
C ILE A 43 -11.05 4.35 1.44
N GLY A 44 -11.56 5.27 0.61
CA GLY A 44 -12.51 6.30 1.01
C GLY A 44 -11.91 7.53 1.69
N LYS A 45 -10.58 7.64 1.78
CA LYS A 45 -9.92 8.82 2.33
C LYS A 45 -10.12 10.02 1.40
N ASN A 46 -10.47 11.17 1.96
CA ASN A 46 -10.73 12.42 1.22
C ASN A 46 -11.86 12.33 0.18
N THR A 47 -12.82 11.42 0.39
CA THR A 47 -14.03 11.30 -0.44
C THR A 47 -15.23 11.93 0.28
N THR A 48 -16.10 12.63 -0.46
CA THR A 48 -17.30 13.27 0.13
C THR A 48 -18.42 12.29 0.45
N ASN A 49 -18.43 11.14 -0.21
CA ASN A 49 -19.51 10.14 -0.14
C ASN A 49 -19.11 8.88 0.64
N GLY A 50 -17.99 8.94 1.38
CA GLY A 50 -17.43 7.79 2.09
C GLY A 50 -16.75 6.77 1.16
N LYS A 51 -16.34 5.64 1.75
CA LYS A 51 -15.65 4.56 1.03
C LYS A 51 -16.53 4.05 -0.13
N PRO A 52 -16.01 4.03 -1.37
CA PRO A 52 -16.80 3.55 -2.50
C PRO A 52 -17.02 2.04 -2.40
N GLU A 53 -18.28 1.62 -2.50
CA GLU A 53 -18.65 0.20 -2.53
C GLU A 53 -18.24 -0.47 -3.84
N ASN A 54 -17.95 -1.76 -3.84
CA ASN A 54 -17.60 -2.55 -5.04
C ASN A 54 -16.47 -1.93 -5.90
N VAL A 55 -15.52 -1.26 -5.25
CA VAL A 55 -14.34 -0.69 -5.89
C VAL A 55 -13.07 -1.41 -5.43
N GLY A 56 -12.23 -1.79 -6.40
CA GLY A 56 -10.95 -2.43 -6.16
C GLY A 56 -9.80 -1.78 -6.93
N MET A 57 -8.59 -1.84 -6.37
CA MET A 57 -7.39 -1.32 -7.00
C MET A 57 -6.26 -2.37 -7.01
N ALA A 58 -5.76 -2.71 -8.18
CA ALA A 58 -4.55 -3.50 -8.31
C ALA A 58 -3.32 -2.59 -8.16
N VAL A 59 -2.53 -2.79 -7.11
CA VAL A 59 -1.18 -2.21 -6.97
C VAL A 59 -0.26 -2.91 -7.96
N ILE A 60 0.58 -2.16 -8.68
CA ILE A 60 1.50 -2.70 -9.71
C ILE A 60 2.88 -2.01 -9.73
N THR A 61 3.25 -1.33 -8.65
CA THR A 61 4.53 -0.59 -8.58
C THR A 61 5.75 -1.52 -8.69
N ASP A 62 5.64 -2.73 -8.14
CA ASP A 62 6.60 -3.82 -8.25
C ASP A 62 6.64 -4.48 -9.65
N ASN A 63 5.56 -4.35 -10.42
CA ASN A 63 5.42 -4.95 -11.75
C ASN A 63 5.94 -4.01 -12.86
N THR A 64 7.11 -3.40 -12.66
CA THR A 64 7.72 -2.44 -13.61
C THR A 64 9.06 -3.00 -14.10
N ASP A 65 9.13 -3.48 -15.35
CA ASP A 65 10.36 -4.04 -15.93
C ASP A 65 11.29 -2.97 -16.53
N ASN A 66 10.78 -1.78 -16.81
CA ASN A 66 11.55 -0.65 -17.31
C ASN A 66 10.97 0.66 -16.76
N ILE A 67 11.70 1.32 -15.86
CA ILE A 67 11.28 2.61 -15.28
C ILE A 67 11.15 3.75 -16.29
N LYS A 68 11.66 3.59 -17.52
CA LYS A 68 11.48 4.54 -18.63
C LYS A 68 10.29 4.21 -19.52
N ASP A 69 9.49 3.22 -19.17
CA ASP A 69 8.26 2.85 -19.87
C ASP A 69 7.09 2.75 -18.88
N ILE A 70 6.05 3.55 -19.10
CA ILE A 70 4.83 3.53 -18.28
C ILE A 70 3.98 2.27 -18.52
N HIS A 71 4.35 1.40 -19.47
CA HIS A 71 3.59 0.22 -19.85
C HIS A 71 4.28 -1.07 -19.38
N PRO A 72 4.04 -1.52 -18.13
CA PRO A 72 4.43 -2.86 -17.67
C PRO A 72 4.13 -3.95 -18.68
N ARG A 73 5.13 -4.76 -19.05
CA ARG A 73 4.94 -5.83 -20.04
C ARG A 73 4.13 -7.00 -19.52
N ASN A 74 4.26 -7.33 -18.23
CA ASN A 74 3.53 -8.42 -17.60
C ASN A 74 2.08 -8.03 -17.31
N LYS A 75 1.25 -7.98 -18.36
CA LYS A 75 -0.19 -7.69 -18.26
C LYS A 75 -0.98 -8.83 -17.62
N SER A 76 -0.48 -10.06 -17.68
CA SER A 76 -1.10 -11.22 -17.03
C SER A 76 -1.17 -11.02 -15.52
N GLU A 77 -0.11 -10.50 -14.89
CA GLU A 77 -0.12 -10.21 -13.45
C GLU A 77 -1.10 -9.08 -13.09
N VAL A 78 -1.22 -8.06 -13.93
CA VAL A 78 -2.24 -7.00 -13.75
C VAL A 78 -3.65 -7.60 -13.79
N GLY A 79 -3.93 -8.45 -14.78
CA GLY A 79 -5.22 -9.14 -14.90
C GLY A 79 -5.49 -10.08 -13.73
N ARG A 80 -4.48 -10.83 -13.26
CA ARG A 80 -4.58 -11.69 -12.08
C ARG A 80 -5.00 -10.88 -10.85
N ARG A 81 -4.32 -9.78 -10.55
CA ARG A 81 -4.63 -8.92 -9.39
C ARG A 81 -6.03 -8.31 -9.47
N LEU A 82 -6.46 -7.85 -10.63
CA LEU A 82 -7.84 -7.37 -10.83
C LEU A 82 -8.88 -8.50 -10.68
N SER A 83 -8.56 -9.71 -11.12
CA SER A 83 -9.46 -10.87 -10.99
C SER A 83 -9.70 -11.25 -9.53
N LEU A 84 -8.71 -11.05 -8.65
CA LEU A 84 -8.89 -11.30 -7.21
C LEU A 84 -9.91 -10.34 -6.60
N TRP A 85 -9.83 -9.05 -6.93
CA TRP A 85 -10.83 -8.07 -6.54
C TRP A 85 -12.23 -8.43 -7.04
N ALA A 86 -12.37 -8.88 -8.29
CA ALA A 86 -13.65 -9.33 -8.83
C ALA A 86 -14.19 -10.57 -8.10
N ARG A 87 -13.34 -11.56 -7.83
CA ARG A 87 -13.71 -12.76 -7.06
C ARG A 87 -14.24 -12.41 -5.67
N LYS A 88 -13.58 -11.47 -4.98
CA LYS A 88 -14.06 -11.01 -3.68
C LYS A 88 -15.35 -10.20 -3.78
N LEU A 89 -15.35 -9.13 -4.56
CA LEU A 89 -16.42 -8.11 -4.53
C LEU A 89 -17.67 -8.47 -5.35
N VAL A 90 -17.50 -9.25 -6.42
CA VAL A 90 -18.59 -9.59 -7.34
C VAL A 90 -19.08 -11.02 -7.13
N TYR A 91 -18.15 -11.95 -6.91
CA TYR A 91 -18.46 -13.36 -6.72
C TYR A 91 -18.56 -13.78 -5.25
N ASN A 92 -18.36 -12.85 -4.31
CA ASN A 92 -18.51 -13.06 -2.85
C ASN A 92 -17.67 -14.21 -2.31
N GLU A 93 -16.44 -14.37 -2.81
CA GLU A 93 -15.52 -15.38 -2.29
C GLU A 93 -14.96 -14.94 -0.92
N GLU A 94 -15.34 -15.61 0.16
CA GLU A 94 -15.06 -15.14 1.53
C GLU A 94 -13.61 -15.35 1.98
N ASN A 95 -12.99 -16.46 1.57
CA ASN A 95 -11.66 -16.88 2.05
C ASN A 95 -10.60 -16.67 0.96
N LEU A 96 -10.44 -15.42 0.52
CA LEU A 96 -9.52 -15.05 -0.55
C LEU A 96 -8.67 -13.86 -0.11
N GLU A 97 -7.36 -13.97 -0.26
CA GLU A 97 -6.47 -12.81 -0.22
C GLU A 97 -6.55 -12.09 -1.58
N TYR A 98 -7.12 -10.88 -1.60
CA TYR A 98 -7.44 -10.17 -2.85
C TYR A 98 -6.75 -8.82 -3.03
N THR A 99 -6.04 -8.35 -2.01
CA THR A 99 -5.27 -7.12 -2.01
C THR A 99 -3.99 -7.32 -1.24
N GLY A 100 -2.96 -6.54 -1.52
CA GLY A 100 -1.78 -6.46 -0.65
C GLY A 100 -2.07 -5.64 0.62
N PRO A 101 -1.10 -5.55 1.54
CA PRO A 101 -1.27 -4.91 2.84
C PRO A 101 -1.82 -3.49 2.75
N ILE A 102 -2.88 -3.21 3.51
CA ILE A 102 -3.51 -1.89 3.62
C ILE A 102 -3.20 -1.32 5.00
N PHE A 103 -2.50 -0.19 5.04
CA PHE A 103 -2.15 0.50 6.28
C PHE A 103 -3.40 0.84 7.10
N LYS A 104 -3.37 0.50 8.39
CA LYS A 104 -4.47 0.73 9.33
C LYS A 104 -4.09 1.74 10.40
N ALA A 105 -2.96 1.51 11.06
CA ALA A 105 -2.57 2.30 12.22
C ALA A 105 -1.06 2.25 12.44
N VAL A 106 -0.59 3.24 13.19
CA VAL A 106 0.77 3.31 13.71
C VAL A 106 0.74 3.62 15.19
N GLU A 107 1.58 2.93 15.96
CA GLU A 107 1.73 3.10 17.40
C GLU A 107 3.21 3.21 17.74
N GLN A 108 3.57 4.11 18.65
CA GLN A 108 4.91 4.13 19.23
C GLN A 108 5.06 2.98 20.21
N VAL A 109 6.10 2.18 20.03
CA VAL A 109 6.42 1.05 20.90
C VAL A 109 7.88 1.13 21.36
N THR A 110 8.25 0.23 22.27
CA THR A 110 9.64 0.05 22.68
C THR A 110 9.95 -1.44 22.51
N THR A 111 10.99 -1.76 21.75
CA THR A 111 11.48 -3.13 21.55
C THR A 111 12.01 -3.72 22.86
N GLU A 112 12.23 -5.04 22.90
CA GLU A 112 12.73 -5.71 24.11
C GLU A 112 14.09 -5.17 24.60
N ASP A 113 14.93 -4.69 23.69
CA ASP A 113 16.23 -4.08 24.00
C ASP A 113 16.16 -2.60 24.40
N GLY A 114 14.96 -2.03 24.46
CA GLY A 114 14.73 -0.65 24.88
C GLY A 114 14.72 0.38 23.74
N THR A 115 14.86 -0.04 22.48
CA THR A 115 14.84 0.86 21.31
C THR A 115 13.43 1.40 21.04
N LYS A 116 13.32 2.72 20.83
CA LYS A 116 12.05 3.35 20.43
C LYS A 116 11.75 3.02 18.97
N ALA A 117 10.53 2.58 18.71
CA ALA A 117 10.12 2.05 17.41
C ALA A 117 8.67 2.45 17.07
N LEU A 118 8.27 2.21 15.83
CA LEU A 118 6.89 2.28 15.37
C LEU A 118 6.38 0.88 15.05
N LYS A 119 5.26 0.49 15.65
CA LYS A 119 4.46 -0.66 15.22
C LYS A 119 3.44 -0.20 14.18
N ILE A 120 3.55 -0.74 12.98
CA ILE A 120 2.67 -0.43 11.84
C ILE A 120 1.75 -1.62 11.64
N THR A 121 0.44 -1.41 11.80
CA THR A 121 -0.59 -2.44 11.68
C THR A 121 -1.30 -2.32 10.34
N PHE A 122 -1.63 -3.45 9.74
CA PHE A 122 -2.39 -3.54 8.49
C PHE A 122 -3.80 -4.10 8.72
N GLU A 123 -4.70 -3.87 7.78
CA GLU A 123 -6.06 -4.38 7.86
C GLU A 123 -6.10 -5.90 7.74
N ASP A 124 -6.85 -6.56 8.63
CA ASP A 124 -6.87 -8.03 8.74
C ASP A 124 -7.23 -8.72 7.40
N TYR A 125 -8.10 -8.12 6.60
CA TYR A 125 -8.51 -8.65 5.29
C TYR A 125 -7.47 -8.51 4.16
N SER A 126 -6.37 -7.80 4.42
CA SER A 126 -5.29 -7.52 3.46
C SER A 126 -4.01 -8.32 3.73
N VAL A 127 -4.00 -9.04 4.84
CA VAL A 127 -2.90 -9.86 5.37
C VAL A 127 -3.45 -11.12 6.03
N MET A 128 -4.52 -11.69 5.48
CA MET A 128 -5.19 -12.88 6.01
C MET A 128 -4.22 -14.06 6.19
N ASN A 129 -3.31 -14.22 5.22
CA ASN A 129 -2.27 -15.25 5.28
C ASN A 129 -0.95 -14.75 5.89
N GLY A 130 -0.91 -13.52 6.39
CA GLY A 130 0.24 -12.91 7.03
C GLY A 130 1.07 -11.99 6.12
N LEU A 131 1.92 -11.19 6.76
CA LEU A 131 2.89 -10.31 6.11
C LEU A 131 4.17 -11.04 5.71
N LYS A 132 4.80 -10.55 4.65
CA LYS A 132 6.18 -10.91 4.31
C LYS A 132 6.96 -9.74 3.73
N LEU A 133 8.27 -9.90 3.77
CA LEU A 133 9.20 -9.03 3.08
C LEU A 133 9.85 -9.78 1.93
N LYS A 134 9.81 -9.19 0.74
CA LYS A 134 10.53 -9.73 -0.40
C LYS A 134 12.03 -9.78 -0.08
N ASP A 135 12.63 -10.95 -0.34
CA ASP A 135 14.04 -11.24 -0.07
C ASP A 135 14.47 -11.03 1.40
N ASN A 136 13.52 -11.03 2.36
CA ASN A 136 13.77 -10.72 3.78
C ASN A 136 14.47 -9.37 4.00
N THR A 137 14.13 -8.37 3.18
CA THR A 137 14.64 -7.00 3.33
C THR A 137 13.50 -6.00 3.42
N LEU A 138 13.66 -4.93 4.20
CA LEU A 138 12.69 -3.83 4.25
C LEU A 138 13.23 -2.63 3.49
N VAL A 139 12.76 -2.46 2.26
CA VAL A 139 13.14 -1.35 1.37
C VAL A 139 11.93 -0.47 1.12
N GLY A 140 12.17 0.83 1.04
CA GLY A 140 11.15 1.83 0.77
C GLY A 140 10.43 2.36 2.02
N MET A 141 10.84 1.95 3.22
CA MET A 141 10.33 2.50 4.49
C MET A 141 11.31 3.50 5.09
N THR A 142 10.78 4.64 5.51
CA THR A 142 11.52 5.71 6.19
C THR A 142 10.74 6.20 7.39
N LEU A 143 11.44 6.65 8.42
CA LEU A 143 10.88 7.19 9.66
C LEU A 143 11.33 8.64 9.87
N ALA A 144 10.58 9.41 10.64
CA ALA A 144 10.98 10.73 11.12
C ALA A 144 10.44 11.01 12.53
N GLY A 145 11.10 11.92 13.25
CA GLY A 145 10.60 12.50 14.49
C GLY A 145 9.76 13.75 14.23
N ASP A 146 9.69 14.66 15.22
CA ASP A 146 8.96 15.94 15.08
C ASP A 146 9.53 16.86 14.00
N ASP A 147 10.82 16.71 13.68
CA ASP A 147 11.53 17.48 12.65
C ASP A 147 11.09 17.15 11.22
N LYS A 148 10.35 16.04 11.03
CA LYS A 148 9.99 15.46 9.73
C LYS A 148 11.23 15.20 8.83
N GLU A 149 12.42 15.02 9.41
CA GLU A 149 13.61 14.60 8.67
C GLU A 149 13.60 13.08 8.49
N PHE A 150 13.16 12.63 7.31
CA PHE A 150 13.01 11.20 7.02
C PHE A 150 14.35 10.48 6.81
N LYS A 151 14.55 9.40 7.56
CA LYS A 151 15.72 8.50 7.47
C LYS A 151 15.27 7.07 7.20
N THR A 152 16.11 6.29 6.52
CA THR A 152 15.87 4.86 6.32
C THR A 152 15.87 4.13 7.65
N VAL A 153 15.04 3.10 7.77
CA VAL A 153 15.03 2.21 8.94
C VAL A 153 16.38 1.52 9.13
N SER A 154 16.83 1.41 10.38
CA SER A 154 18.02 0.61 10.75
C SER A 154 17.68 -0.86 10.92
N GLY A 155 16.44 -1.16 11.29
CA GLY A 155 15.99 -2.52 11.52
C GLY A 155 14.48 -2.64 11.56
N TYR A 156 14.04 -3.90 11.53
CA TYR A 156 12.64 -4.25 11.55
C TYR A 156 12.42 -5.62 12.21
N GLU A 157 11.19 -5.86 12.63
CA GLU A 157 10.70 -7.14 13.13
C GLU A 157 9.26 -7.35 12.65
N LEU A 158 8.93 -8.54 12.12
CA LEU A 158 7.54 -8.91 11.88
C LEU A 158 6.93 -9.32 13.22
N ALA A 159 5.84 -8.66 13.62
CA ALA A 159 5.21 -8.95 14.90
C ALA A 159 4.51 -10.32 14.88
N ASP A 160 4.44 -10.97 16.05
CA ASP A 160 3.79 -12.28 16.23
C ASP A 160 2.30 -12.31 15.84
N ASP A 161 1.65 -11.16 15.72
CA ASP A 161 0.27 -11.04 15.24
C ASP A 161 0.11 -11.27 13.72
N ASN A 162 1.22 -11.47 13.00
CA ASN A 162 1.31 -11.69 11.54
C ASN A 162 0.76 -10.54 10.68
N LYS A 163 0.33 -9.43 11.29
CA LYS A 163 -0.33 -8.31 10.61
C LYS A 163 0.31 -6.98 10.91
N SER A 164 1.43 -6.98 11.62
CA SER A 164 2.18 -5.78 11.94
C SER A 164 3.66 -5.96 11.69
N ILE A 165 4.33 -4.84 11.45
CA ILE A 165 5.78 -4.73 11.41
C ILE A 165 6.21 -3.67 12.41
N ILE A 166 7.23 -3.96 13.20
CA ILE A 166 7.88 -3.03 14.12
C ILE A 166 9.14 -2.54 13.43
N VAL A 167 9.36 -1.23 13.41
CA VAL A 167 10.49 -0.60 12.71
C VAL A 167 11.12 0.50 13.54
N TRP A 168 12.45 0.62 13.44
CA TRP A 168 13.22 1.64 14.15
C TRP A 168 14.34 2.20 13.27
N SER A 169 14.96 3.27 13.75
CA SER A 169 16.13 3.92 13.14
C SER A 169 17.06 4.36 14.26
N ASP A 170 18.33 3.96 14.19
CA ASP A 170 19.34 4.34 15.20
C ASP A 170 19.57 5.86 15.22
N ASP A 171 19.27 6.51 14.09
CA ASP A 171 19.38 7.96 13.92
C ASP A 171 18.16 8.76 14.41
N ILE A 172 17.13 8.11 14.98
CA ILE A 172 15.89 8.75 15.42
C ILE A 172 15.50 8.22 16.81
N SER A 173 15.68 9.06 17.83
CA SER A 173 15.39 8.67 19.22
C SER A 173 13.90 8.56 19.54
N GLU A 174 13.04 9.30 18.84
CA GLU A 174 11.59 9.36 19.09
C GLU A 174 10.84 9.35 17.76
N PRO A 175 10.71 8.18 17.09
CA PRO A 175 10.06 8.10 15.79
C PRO A 175 8.55 8.33 15.94
N LYS A 176 7.98 9.12 15.03
CA LYS A 176 6.56 9.52 15.05
C LYS A 176 5.88 9.35 13.70
N TYR A 177 6.64 9.58 12.64
CA TYR A 177 6.14 9.51 11.28
C TYR A 177 6.78 8.36 10.53
N VAL A 178 5.98 7.70 9.69
CA VAL A 178 6.40 6.69 8.74
C VAL A 178 5.94 7.06 7.34
N ASN A 179 6.81 6.81 6.38
CA ASN A 179 6.50 6.81 4.97
C ASN A 179 6.97 5.47 4.38
N TYR A 180 6.07 4.78 3.70
CA TYR A 180 6.40 3.64 2.86
C TYR A 180 6.04 3.91 1.40
N GLY A 181 7.00 3.73 0.49
CA GLY A 181 6.78 3.75 -0.96
C GLY A 181 6.32 5.11 -1.54
N TYR A 182 6.22 6.19 -0.73
CA TYR A 182 5.85 7.52 -1.19
C TYR A 182 7.09 8.28 -1.69
N TYR A 183 7.62 7.83 -2.81
CA TYR A 183 8.66 8.51 -3.60
C TYR A 183 8.50 8.12 -5.07
N LYS A 184 9.29 8.74 -5.96
CA LYS A 184 9.10 8.67 -7.42
C LYS A 184 9.14 7.23 -7.99
N LEU A 185 10.01 6.37 -7.46
CA LEU A 185 10.35 5.07 -8.05
C LEU A 185 10.40 3.92 -7.02
N PRO A 186 9.27 3.46 -6.47
CA PRO A 186 9.26 2.38 -5.48
C PRO A 186 9.20 1.00 -6.12
N THR A 187 10.00 0.78 -7.16
CA THR A 187 10.11 -0.53 -7.84
C THR A 187 10.77 -1.58 -6.96
N ASP A 188 11.55 -1.13 -5.99
CA ASP A 188 12.33 -1.90 -5.04
C ASP A 188 11.63 -2.04 -3.68
N ALA A 189 10.43 -1.51 -3.50
CA ALA A 189 9.70 -1.62 -2.24
C ALA A 189 9.30 -3.08 -1.97
N THR A 190 9.53 -3.56 -0.74
CA THR A 190 9.55 -5.00 -0.43
C THR A 190 8.46 -5.49 0.52
N LEU A 191 7.48 -4.67 0.89
CA LEU A 191 6.37 -5.09 1.76
C LEU A 191 5.22 -5.74 0.97
N PHE A 192 4.95 -7.00 1.28
CA PHE A 192 3.93 -7.84 0.65
C PHE A 192 3.13 -8.60 1.72
N ASN A 193 2.02 -9.22 1.32
CA ASN A 193 1.44 -10.32 2.08
C ASN A 193 1.95 -11.67 1.55
N ASN A 194 1.62 -12.76 2.24
CA ASN A 194 2.11 -14.10 1.89
C ASN A 194 1.65 -14.60 0.50
N ASP A 195 0.62 -14.01 -0.09
CA ASP A 195 0.11 -14.31 -1.45
C ASP A 195 0.77 -13.50 -2.58
N ASP A 196 1.92 -12.88 -2.31
CA ASP A 196 2.69 -12.08 -3.28
C ASP A 196 1.93 -10.86 -3.81
N LEU A 197 1.08 -10.25 -2.97
CA LEU A 197 0.43 -8.98 -3.29
C LEU A 197 1.16 -7.81 -2.58
N PRO A 198 1.64 -6.81 -3.33
CA PRO A 198 2.41 -5.69 -2.77
C PRO A 198 1.51 -4.70 -2.01
N ALA A 199 2.08 -4.10 -0.96
CA ALA A 199 1.45 -2.95 -0.31
C ALA A 199 1.46 -1.72 -1.23
N SER A 200 0.39 -0.94 -1.19
CA SER A 200 0.41 0.43 -1.74
C SER A 200 1.27 1.34 -0.86
N ALA A 201 1.75 2.45 -1.42
CA ALA A 201 2.37 3.50 -0.62
C ALA A 201 1.41 4.01 0.47
N PHE A 202 1.95 4.34 1.64
CA PHE A 202 1.21 4.91 2.76
C PHE A 202 2.08 5.84 3.63
N ARG A 203 1.42 6.73 4.35
CA ARG A 203 2.01 7.64 5.33
C ARG A 203 1.00 8.00 6.43
N ASN A 204 1.49 8.34 7.61
CA ASN A 204 0.66 8.75 8.76
C ASN A 204 0.69 10.26 9.05
N TYR A 205 1.19 11.07 8.11
CA TYR A 205 1.31 12.52 8.23
C TYR A 205 0.75 13.22 6.99
N GLU A 206 0.46 14.50 7.14
CA GLU A 206 0.10 15.41 6.05
C GLU A 206 1.24 16.40 5.81
N ASP A 207 1.28 16.95 4.59
CA ASP A 207 2.28 17.92 4.13
C ASP A 207 2.12 19.27 4.85
#